data_AF-V4UFK3-F1
#
_entry.id   AF-V4UFK3-F1
#
_cell.length_a   1.000
_cell.length_b   1.000
_cell.length_c   1.000
_cell.angle_alpha   90.00
_cell.angle_beta   90.00
_cell.angle_gamma   90.00
#
_symmetry.space_group_name_H-M   'P 1'
#
loop_
_entity.id
_entity.type
_entity.pdbx_description
1 polymer ?
#
loop_
_entity_poly.entity_id
_entity_poly.type
_entity_poly.pdbx_seq_one_letter_code
_entity_poly.pdbx_strand_id
1 'polypeptide(L)'
;MKAHNKQAYALFNKKFSSFALYDGKGGEDFLPYQVSSRFFVRDQDKRIIAAVRKWLLNFQFKEDSKKFLLLREIKDGQRINMACKVFHICEVAKGEWMAFVWDGTDAPPAQISKKLEDEMDHELPLQVEPLPLSRDILCSFPAVGSILRVIIDKGIEKHILHLLKIGKWVKLQNVLCQVDAGLWFGVLTHFTRLRYVPTNDNLIVERQRSYDERLSWEHSRMPYWCFPWTSEVTDIDYSEDGPFVTLKDVLTHSQVTAKFKCVVRVVAALPWRSEDFCSPLGNYRIRLTLEDPTARIHAFVYAEDGEKLFGGYPFVDVLKRKINKLLGVAVSDGQEIKDAPRNPPWVQCCLKSYYIDRNDIWGSRQYRIFDTKISG
;
A
#
# COMPACT_ATOMS: atom_id res chain seq x y z
N MET A 1 15.64 -35.28 -21.13
CA MET A 1 15.67 -33.81 -21.11
C MET A 1 15.15 -33.34 -22.46
N LYS A 2 14.15 -32.46 -22.52
CA LYS A 2 13.65 -31.93 -23.79
C LYS A 2 14.09 -30.47 -23.91
N ALA A 3 14.60 -30.09 -25.08
CA ALA A 3 14.90 -28.69 -25.37
C ALA A 3 13.60 -28.03 -25.86
N HIS A 4 13.18 -26.96 -25.17
CA HIS A 4 12.08 -26.10 -25.62
C HIS A 4 12.59 -24.66 -25.55
N ASN A 5 12.41 -23.87 -26.60
CA ASN A 5 12.94 -22.50 -26.67
C ASN A 5 14.43 -22.36 -26.25
N LYS A 6 15.29 -23.30 -26.69
CA LYS A 6 16.73 -23.35 -26.34
C LYS A 6 17.04 -23.51 -24.84
N GLN A 7 16.06 -23.84 -24.02
CA GLN A 7 16.24 -24.14 -22.59
C GLN A 7 16.05 -25.63 -22.31
N ALA A 8 16.84 -26.14 -21.37
CA ALA A 8 16.75 -27.52 -20.90
C ALA A 8 15.58 -27.68 -19.92
N TYR A 9 14.60 -28.51 -20.27
CA TYR A 9 13.49 -28.86 -19.38
C TYR A 9 13.64 -30.30 -18.87
N ALA A 10 13.53 -30.43 -17.54
CA ALA A 10 13.32 -31.71 -16.86
C ALA A 10 11.81 -31.90 -16.63
N LEU A 11 11.26 -33.00 -17.15
CA LEU A 11 9.84 -33.33 -17.03
C LEU A 11 9.67 -34.35 -15.90
N PHE A 12 8.80 -34.04 -14.94
CA PHE A 12 8.43 -34.94 -13.87
C PHE A 12 7.11 -35.65 -14.20
N ASN A 13 7.12 -36.97 -14.28
CA ASN A 13 5.92 -37.77 -14.47
C ASN A 13 5.62 -38.55 -13.19
N LYS A 14 4.49 -38.22 -12.52
CA LYS A 14 4.06 -38.88 -11.28
C LYS A 14 3.99 -40.41 -11.37
N LYS A 15 3.81 -40.99 -12.57
CA LYS A 15 3.70 -42.44 -12.76
C LYS A 15 5.04 -43.18 -12.66
N PHE A 16 6.19 -42.53 -12.82
CA PHE A 16 7.49 -43.22 -12.82
C PHE A 16 8.69 -42.37 -12.36
N SER A 17 8.50 -41.09 -12.12
CA SER A 17 9.53 -40.21 -11.55
C SER A 17 9.44 -40.19 -10.02
N SER A 18 10.57 -39.91 -9.37
CA SER A 18 10.66 -39.68 -7.94
C SER A 18 11.42 -38.38 -7.64
N PHE A 19 11.22 -37.81 -6.46
CA PHE A 19 11.98 -36.67 -5.96
C PHE A 19 12.26 -36.81 -4.46
N ALA A 20 13.28 -36.10 -4.01
CA ALA A 20 13.60 -35.86 -2.61
C ALA A 20 14.10 -34.42 -2.46
N LEU A 21 13.68 -33.75 -1.40
CA LEU A 21 14.10 -32.40 -1.03
C LEU A 21 14.96 -32.48 0.22
N TYR A 22 16.09 -31.80 0.18
CA TYR A 22 17.11 -31.78 1.23
C TYR A 22 17.40 -30.35 1.64
N ASP A 23 17.85 -30.16 2.87
CA ASP A 23 18.39 -28.89 3.30
C ASP A 23 19.63 -28.52 2.48
N GLY A 24 19.68 -27.25 2.07
CA GLY A 24 20.72 -26.72 1.21
C GLY A 24 21.97 -26.30 1.97
N LYS A 25 22.31 -25.02 1.87
CA LYS A 25 23.49 -24.43 2.52
C LYS A 25 23.38 -24.57 4.05
N GLY A 26 24.39 -25.19 4.67
CA GLY A 26 24.43 -25.40 6.12
C GLY A 26 23.66 -26.63 6.64
N GLY A 27 23.07 -27.45 5.76
CA GLY A 27 22.47 -28.72 6.17
C GLY A 27 23.55 -29.74 6.53
N GLU A 28 23.47 -30.31 7.73
CA GLU A 28 24.44 -31.30 8.23
C GLU A 28 23.99 -32.74 7.96
N ASP A 29 22.69 -33.01 7.98
CA ASP A 29 22.14 -34.34 7.73
C ASP A 29 21.98 -34.66 6.23
N PHE A 30 21.90 -35.95 5.91
CA PHE A 30 21.56 -36.43 4.58
C PHE A 30 20.13 -36.96 4.52
N LEU A 31 19.26 -36.47 5.40
CA LEU A 31 17.88 -36.90 5.49
C LEU A 31 17.02 -35.95 4.65
N PRO A 32 16.25 -36.45 3.68
CA PRO A 32 15.34 -35.59 2.96
C PRO A 32 14.16 -35.22 3.87
N TYR A 33 13.83 -33.94 3.97
CA TYR A 33 12.65 -33.48 4.72
C TYR A 33 11.34 -33.73 3.96
N GLN A 34 11.42 -33.99 2.65
CA GLN A 34 10.27 -34.37 1.84
C GLN A 34 10.68 -35.33 0.72
N VAL A 35 9.90 -36.37 0.51
CA VAL A 35 10.14 -37.38 -0.53
C VAL A 35 8.85 -37.72 -1.27
N SER A 36 8.98 -38.13 -2.54
CA SER A 36 7.92 -38.81 -3.26
C SER A 36 7.82 -40.28 -2.83
N SER A 37 6.65 -40.90 -3.01
CA SER A 37 6.40 -42.32 -2.65
C SER A 37 7.34 -43.35 -3.29
N ARG A 38 7.97 -43.03 -4.43
CA ARG A 38 8.89 -43.93 -5.14
C ARG A 38 10.36 -43.62 -4.92
N PHE A 39 10.66 -42.72 -3.99
CA PHE A 39 12.03 -42.35 -3.70
C PHE A 39 12.69 -43.39 -2.78
N PHE A 40 13.89 -43.82 -3.14
CA PHE A 40 14.72 -44.71 -2.34
C PHE A 40 16.08 -44.06 -2.13
N VAL A 41 16.49 -43.92 -0.88
CA VAL A 41 17.79 -43.35 -0.51
C VAL A 41 18.89 -44.31 -0.92
N ARG A 42 19.93 -43.80 -1.60
CA ARG A 42 21.15 -44.57 -1.90
C ARG A 42 22.34 -43.92 -1.21
N ASP A 43 23.29 -44.72 -0.73
CA ASP A 43 24.49 -44.19 -0.11
C ASP A 43 25.33 -43.31 -1.04
N GLN A 44 25.25 -43.56 -2.35
CA GLN A 44 25.90 -42.74 -3.38
C GLN A 44 25.32 -41.30 -3.43
N ASP A 45 24.04 -41.11 -3.08
CA ASP A 45 23.41 -39.80 -3.09
C ASP A 45 24.04 -38.86 -2.05
N LYS A 46 24.53 -39.40 -0.91
CA LYS A 46 25.21 -38.63 0.15
C LYS A 46 26.41 -37.86 -0.40
N ARG A 47 27.23 -38.50 -1.25
CA ARG A 47 28.40 -37.86 -1.87
C ARG A 47 28.00 -36.73 -2.82
N ILE A 48 26.94 -36.93 -3.59
CA ILE A 48 26.42 -35.93 -4.53
C ILE A 48 25.86 -34.74 -3.75
N ILE A 49 25.04 -34.98 -2.72
CA ILE A 49 24.46 -33.94 -1.87
C ILE A 49 25.57 -33.11 -1.22
N ALA A 50 26.59 -33.75 -0.64
CA ALA A 50 27.73 -33.06 -0.04
C ALA A 50 28.47 -32.18 -1.06
N ALA A 51 28.70 -32.69 -2.27
CA ALA A 51 29.34 -31.94 -3.35
C ALA A 51 28.51 -30.73 -3.79
N VAL A 52 27.18 -30.89 -3.96
CA VAL A 52 26.27 -29.79 -4.32
C VAL A 52 26.21 -28.75 -3.20
N ARG A 53 26.13 -29.16 -1.93
CA ARG A 53 26.17 -28.23 -0.78
C ARG A 53 27.47 -27.43 -0.74
N LYS A 54 28.62 -28.10 -0.94
CA LYS A 54 29.94 -27.44 -1.01
C LYS A 54 30.00 -26.44 -2.17
N TRP A 55 29.45 -26.80 -3.33
CA TRP A 55 29.35 -25.90 -4.47
C TRP A 55 28.47 -24.68 -4.17
N LEU A 56 27.31 -24.88 -3.52
CA LEU A 56 26.40 -23.80 -3.08
C LEU A 56 27.00 -22.86 -2.02
N LEU A 57 28.06 -23.26 -1.30
CA LEU A 57 28.75 -22.35 -0.38
C LEU A 57 29.38 -21.18 -1.13
N ASN A 58 29.97 -21.46 -2.29
CA ASN A 58 30.74 -20.52 -3.11
C ASN A 58 29.93 -19.98 -4.31
N PHE A 59 28.84 -20.65 -4.68
CA PHE A 59 27.98 -20.23 -5.78
C PHE A 59 26.83 -19.37 -5.28
N GLN A 60 26.78 -18.11 -5.73
CA GLN A 60 25.59 -17.28 -5.58
C GLN A 60 24.77 -17.36 -6.86
N PHE A 61 23.51 -17.78 -6.74
CA PHE A 61 22.55 -17.57 -7.81
C PHE A 61 22.39 -16.07 -8.02
N LYS A 62 22.91 -15.54 -9.12
CA LYS A 62 22.53 -14.21 -9.60
C LYS A 62 21.10 -14.29 -10.12
N GLU A 63 20.15 -14.19 -9.19
CA GLU A 63 18.76 -13.99 -9.54
C GLU A 63 18.62 -12.59 -10.14
N ASP A 64 18.02 -12.52 -11.32
CA ASP A 64 17.81 -11.26 -12.01
C ASP A 64 16.83 -10.40 -11.19
N SER A 65 17.36 -9.39 -10.51
CA SER A 65 16.59 -8.50 -9.62
C SER A 65 15.46 -7.81 -10.38
N LYS A 66 15.60 -7.62 -11.70
CA LYS A 66 14.55 -7.06 -12.58
C LYS A 66 13.28 -7.92 -12.65
N LYS A 67 13.34 -9.18 -12.23
CA LYS A 67 12.16 -10.06 -12.14
C LYS A 67 11.29 -9.77 -10.92
N PHE A 68 11.80 -9.03 -9.94
CA PHE A 68 11.10 -8.68 -8.70
C PHE A 68 10.80 -7.19 -8.69
N LEU A 69 9.56 -6.86 -9.03
CA LEU A 69 9.09 -5.48 -9.08
C LEU A 69 8.96 -4.89 -7.66
N LEU A 70 9.07 -3.57 -7.61
CA LEU A 70 8.76 -2.78 -6.43
C LEU A 70 7.28 -2.40 -6.41
N LEU A 71 6.73 -2.06 -5.24
CA LEU A 71 5.35 -1.57 -5.12
C LEU A 71 5.13 -0.31 -5.96
N ARG A 72 6.14 0.56 -6.11
CA ARG A 72 6.08 1.71 -7.03
C ARG A 72 5.99 1.35 -8.52
N GLU A 73 6.13 0.08 -8.90
CA GLU A 73 6.17 -0.34 -10.31
C GLU A 73 4.93 -1.14 -10.73
N ILE A 74 3.98 -1.35 -9.82
CA ILE A 74 2.81 -2.20 -10.06
C ILE A 74 1.83 -1.53 -11.02
N LYS A 75 1.03 -2.38 -11.69
CA LYS A 75 -0.05 -1.98 -12.59
C LYS A 75 -1.28 -2.83 -12.33
N ASP A 76 -2.44 -2.28 -12.62
CA ASP A 76 -3.71 -2.94 -12.37
C ASP A 76 -3.86 -4.16 -13.29
N GLY A 77 -4.41 -5.24 -12.75
CA GLY A 77 -4.54 -6.54 -13.41
C GLY A 77 -3.22 -7.28 -13.68
N GLN A 78 -2.06 -6.74 -13.29
CA GLN A 78 -0.77 -7.37 -13.55
C GLN A 78 -0.43 -8.44 -12.51
N ARG A 79 0.18 -9.54 -12.96
CA ARG A 79 0.85 -10.50 -12.08
C ARG A 79 2.33 -10.19 -11.96
N ILE A 80 2.82 -10.06 -10.72
CA ILE A 80 4.19 -9.64 -10.42
C ILE A 80 4.90 -10.67 -9.54
N ASN A 81 6.23 -10.64 -9.54
CA ASN A 81 7.00 -11.18 -8.42
C ASN A 81 7.47 -10.00 -7.57
N MET A 82 7.45 -10.15 -6.26
CA MET A 82 7.84 -9.11 -5.31
C MET A 82 8.64 -9.72 -4.15
N ALA A 83 9.57 -8.93 -3.60
CA ALA A 83 10.32 -9.30 -2.40
C ALA A 83 9.93 -8.36 -1.25
N CYS A 84 9.12 -8.83 -0.31
CA CYS A 84 8.47 -7.96 0.66
C CYS A 84 8.64 -8.47 2.08
N LYS A 85 8.59 -7.54 3.03
CA LYS A 85 8.51 -7.84 4.45
C LYS A 85 7.06 -8.00 4.85
N VAL A 86 6.76 -9.05 5.61
CA VAL A 86 5.43 -9.30 6.18
C VAL A 86 5.32 -8.57 7.51
N PHE A 87 4.38 -7.65 7.66
CA PHE A 87 4.19 -6.88 8.89
C PHE A 87 3.06 -7.40 9.76
N HIS A 88 1.99 -7.91 9.14
CA HIS A 88 0.84 -8.43 9.87
C HIS A 88 0.11 -9.49 9.05
N ILE A 89 -0.59 -10.37 9.73
CA ILE A 89 -1.43 -11.41 9.14
C ILE A 89 -2.66 -11.53 10.05
N CYS A 90 -3.86 -11.42 9.48
CA CYS A 90 -5.09 -11.60 10.23
C CYS A 90 -6.18 -12.27 9.38
N GLU A 91 -7.14 -12.87 10.08
CA GLU A 91 -8.40 -13.33 9.51
C GLU A 91 -9.36 -12.14 9.46
N VAL A 92 -9.79 -11.75 8.26
CA VAL A 92 -10.64 -10.56 8.02
C VAL A 92 -12.13 -10.91 7.95
N ALA A 93 -12.43 -12.15 7.58
CA ALA A 93 -13.75 -12.76 7.65
C ALA A 93 -13.55 -14.28 7.81
N LYS A 94 -14.62 -15.03 8.11
CA LYS A 94 -14.52 -16.46 8.38
C LYS A 94 -13.88 -17.22 7.19
N GLY A 95 -12.67 -17.73 7.40
CA GLY A 95 -11.85 -18.41 6.39
C GLY A 95 -11.29 -17.50 5.31
N GLU A 96 -11.16 -16.20 5.59
CA GLU A 96 -10.57 -15.21 4.68
C GLU A 96 -9.43 -14.50 5.37
N TRP A 97 -8.23 -14.67 4.83
CA TRP A 97 -7.01 -14.19 5.43
C TRP A 97 -6.37 -13.09 4.60
N MET A 98 -5.78 -12.13 5.30
CA MET A 98 -5.06 -11.02 4.71
C MET A 98 -3.66 -10.90 5.30
N ALA A 99 -2.67 -10.72 4.44
CA ALA A 99 -1.31 -10.38 4.82
C ALA A 99 -1.01 -8.92 4.47
N PHE A 100 -0.31 -8.22 5.34
CA PHE A 100 0.12 -6.84 5.16
C PHE A 100 1.60 -6.86 4.82
N VAL A 101 1.92 -6.51 3.57
CA VAL A 101 3.28 -6.62 3.05
C VAL A 101 3.80 -5.29 2.54
N TRP A 102 5.12 -5.14 2.57
CA TRP A 102 5.79 -3.87 2.31
C TRP A 102 7.17 -4.09 1.69
N ASP A 103 7.62 -3.15 0.86
CA ASP A 103 8.97 -3.18 0.29
C ASP A 103 9.75 -1.86 0.35
N GLY A 104 9.20 -0.83 1.02
CA GLY A 104 9.83 0.49 1.15
C GLY A 104 9.36 1.54 0.17
N THR A 105 8.58 1.16 -0.84
CA THR A 105 8.21 2.07 -1.93
C THR A 105 6.73 2.44 -1.92
N ASP A 106 6.41 3.60 -2.47
CA ASP A 106 5.05 4.12 -2.57
C ASP A 106 4.36 3.55 -3.81
N ALA A 107 3.22 2.88 -3.63
CA ALA A 107 2.40 2.41 -4.74
C ALA A 107 1.95 3.60 -5.61
N PRO A 108 1.79 3.41 -6.93
CA PRO A 108 1.35 4.47 -7.83
C PRO A 108 -0.04 4.99 -7.45
N PRO A 109 -0.32 6.29 -7.63
CA PRO A 109 -1.65 6.83 -7.44
C PRO A 109 -2.63 6.12 -8.37
N ALA A 110 -3.64 5.46 -7.79
CA ALA A 110 -4.73 4.89 -8.56
C ALA A 110 -5.76 5.97 -8.94
N GLN A 111 -6.37 5.81 -10.10
CA GLN A 111 -7.50 6.64 -10.54
C GLN A 111 -8.78 6.22 -9.81
N ILE A 112 -9.73 7.15 -9.65
CA ILE A 112 -11.04 6.87 -9.05
C ILE A 112 -12.10 6.85 -10.15
N SER A 113 -12.58 5.66 -10.49
CA SER A 113 -13.61 5.47 -11.53
C SER A 113 -15.04 5.63 -11.02
N LYS A 114 -15.23 5.75 -9.70
CA LYS A 114 -16.56 5.89 -9.08
C LYS A 114 -17.10 7.31 -9.30
N LYS A 115 -18.40 7.42 -9.61
CA LYS A 115 -19.07 8.71 -9.76
C LYS A 115 -19.26 9.36 -8.39
N LEU A 116 -19.12 10.68 -8.34
CA LEU A 116 -19.33 11.46 -7.10
C LEU A 116 -20.75 11.29 -6.56
N GLU A 117 -21.75 11.14 -7.43
CA GLU A 117 -23.14 10.93 -7.04
C GLU A 117 -23.35 9.62 -6.28
N ASP A 118 -22.61 8.57 -6.66
CA ASP A 118 -22.70 7.25 -6.01
C ASP A 118 -22.03 7.23 -4.63
N GLU A 119 -21.22 8.25 -4.30
CA GLU A 119 -20.49 8.32 -3.03
C GLU A 119 -21.38 8.67 -1.83
N MET A 120 -22.59 9.21 -2.06
CA MET A 120 -23.56 9.43 -0.98
C MET A 120 -24.07 8.12 -0.39
N ASP A 121 -24.46 7.21 -1.27
CA ASP A 121 -25.03 5.92 -0.88
C ASP A 121 -23.93 4.90 -0.59
N HIS A 122 -22.76 5.07 -1.22
CA HIS A 122 -21.64 4.15 -1.12
C HIS A 122 -20.33 4.94 -0.99
N GLU A 123 -19.99 5.35 0.23
CA GLU A 123 -18.76 6.08 0.51
C GLU A 123 -17.51 5.31 0.03
N LEU A 124 -16.45 6.02 -0.35
CA LEU A 124 -15.17 5.38 -0.65
C LEU A 124 -14.59 4.76 0.63
N PRO A 125 -14.14 3.50 0.59
CA PRO A 125 -13.56 2.85 1.76
C PRO A 125 -12.24 3.52 2.14
N LEU A 126 -11.95 3.60 3.45
CA LEU A 126 -10.66 4.10 3.95
C LEU A 126 -9.52 3.07 3.83
N GLN A 127 -9.86 1.81 3.57
CA GLN A 127 -8.96 0.67 3.66
C GLN A 127 -9.58 -0.54 2.94
N VAL A 128 -8.77 -1.56 2.66
CA VAL A 128 -9.22 -2.77 1.93
C VAL A 128 -9.84 -3.78 2.90
N GLU A 129 -9.30 -3.87 4.11
CA GLU A 129 -9.82 -4.73 5.17
C GLU A 129 -11.19 -4.25 5.68
N PRO A 130 -12.17 -5.15 5.93
CA PRO A 130 -13.52 -4.76 6.37
C PRO A 130 -13.55 -4.03 7.71
N LEU A 131 -12.63 -4.36 8.62
CA LEU A 131 -12.53 -3.76 9.95
C LEU A 131 -11.16 -3.09 10.13
N PRO A 132 -11.11 -1.89 10.73
CA PRO A 132 -9.85 -1.18 10.94
C PRO A 132 -8.94 -1.94 11.89
N LEU A 133 -7.65 -1.93 11.57
CA LEU A 133 -6.62 -2.45 12.47
C LEU A 133 -6.57 -1.62 13.76
N SER A 134 -6.25 -2.27 14.87
CA SER A 134 -6.03 -1.56 16.12
C SER A 134 -4.87 -0.57 16.00
N ARG A 135 -4.90 0.48 16.82
CA ARG A 135 -3.83 1.48 16.86
C ARG A 135 -2.46 0.86 17.13
N ASP A 136 -2.40 -0.14 18.01
CA ASP A 136 -1.14 -0.82 18.37
C ASP A 136 -0.52 -1.53 17.16
N ILE A 137 -1.33 -2.20 16.34
CA ILE A 137 -0.87 -2.82 15.09
C ILE A 137 -0.43 -1.73 14.12
N LEU A 138 -1.22 -0.67 13.96
CA LEU A 138 -0.87 0.45 13.08
C LEU A 138 0.46 1.09 13.48
N CYS A 139 0.71 1.30 14.77
CA CYS A 139 1.98 1.84 15.29
C CYS A 139 3.19 0.95 15.01
N SER A 140 3.01 -0.34 14.70
CA SER A 140 4.12 -1.24 14.32
C SER A 140 4.53 -1.15 12.86
N PHE A 141 3.75 -0.48 12.01
CA PHE A 141 4.03 -0.36 10.58
C PHE A 141 4.98 0.82 10.31
N PRO A 142 5.76 0.75 9.22
CA PRO A 142 6.65 1.84 8.82
C PRO A 142 5.85 3.09 8.46
N ALA A 143 6.44 4.26 8.75
CA ALA A 143 5.87 5.56 8.45
C ALA A 143 5.86 5.93 6.96
N VAL A 144 6.68 5.28 6.13
CA VAL A 144 6.75 5.56 4.68
C VAL A 144 6.75 4.28 3.86
N GLY A 145 6.33 4.37 2.61
CA GLY A 145 6.09 3.23 1.74
C GLY A 145 4.69 2.67 1.95
N SER A 146 4.09 2.18 0.86
CA SER A 146 2.75 1.62 0.91
C SER A 146 2.74 0.24 1.57
N ILE A 147 1.73 0.01 2.41
CA ILE A 147 1.41 -1.33 2.92
C ILE A 147 0.37 -1.95 2.01
N LEU A 148 0.81 -2.91 1.18
CA LEU A 148 -0.07 -3.66 0.30
C LEU A 148 -0.85 -4.69 1.13
N ARG A 149 -2.18 -4.61 1.06
CA ARG A 149 -3.07 -5.64 1.60
C ARG A 149 -3.13 -6.78 0.62
N VAL A 150 -2.84 -7.99 1.08
CA VAL A 150 -2.75 -9.17 0.22
C VAL A 150 -3.77 -10.21 0.70
N ILE A 151 -4.81 -10.42 -0.10
CA ILE A 151 -5.83 -11.42 0.12
C ILE A 151 -5.26 -12.80 -0.20
N ILE A 152 -5.49 -13.76 0.69
CA ILE A 152 -5.03 -15.14 0.52
C ILE A 152 -6.23 -15.98 0.09
N ASP A 153 -6.18 -16.51 -1.13
CA ASP A 153 -7.24 -17.35 -1.67
C ASP A 153 -7.46 -18.63 -0.82
N LYS A 154 -8.72 -19.00 -0.61
CA LYS A 154 -9.12 -20.17 0.20
C LYS A 154 -8.47 -21.47 -0.29
N GLY A 155 -8.21 -21.60 -1.59
CA GLY A 155 -7.58 -22.79 -2.18
C GLY A 155 -6.13 -23.01 -1.76
N ILE A 156 -5.43 -21.97 -1.28
CA ILE A 156 -4.01 -22.05 -0.89
C ILE A 156 -3.74 -21.69 0.57
N GLU A 157 -4.74 -21.20 1.30
CA GLU A 157 -4.57 -20.68 2.66
C GLU A 157 -3.77 -21.63 3.56
N LYS A 158 -4.12 -22.92 3.59
CA LYS A 158 -3.50 -23.92 4.47
C LYS A 158 -2.03 -24.14 4.14
N HIS A 159 -1.67 -23.96 2.87
CA HIS A 159 -0.33 -24.18 2.36
C HIS A 159 0.56 -22.95 2.53
N ILE A 160 0.01 -21.73 2.51
CA ILE A 160 0.79 -20.49 2.57
C ILE A 160 0.83 -19.87 3.97
N LEU A 161 -0.26 -19.94 4.73
CA LEU A 161 -0.37 -19.25 6.02
C LEU A 161 0.72 -19.67 7.01
N HIS A 162 0.96 -20.98 7.15
CA HIS A 162 2.00 -21.48 8.03
C HIS A 162 3.43 -21.09 7.59
N LEU A 163 3.59 -20.65 6.34
CA LEU A 163 4.85 -20.18 5.78
C LEU A 163 5.03 -18.66 5.93
N LEU A 164 3.96 -17.88 6.05
CA LEU A 164 4.08 -16.45 6.27
C LEU A 164 4.44 -16.17 7.73
N LYS A 165 5.56 -15.47 7.96
CA LYS A 165 6.03 -15.11 9.30
C LYS A 165 6.18 -13.61 9.41
N ILE A 166 5.55 -13.04 10.44
CA ILE A 166 5.65 -11.60 10.75
C ILE A 166 7.11 -11.21 10.97
N GLY A 167 7.49 -10.04 10.46
CA GLY A 167 8.83 -9.48 10.51
C GLY A 167 9.82 -10.09 9.52
N LYS A 168 9.45 -11.15 8.78
CA LYS A 168 10.33 -11.81 7.82
C LYS A 168 10.11 -11.28 6.40
N TRP A 169 11.21 -11.26 5.66
CA TRP A 169 11.19 -11.01 4.22
C TRP A 169 10.89 -12.31 3.47
N VAL A 170 10.08 -12.19 2.43
CA VAL A 170 9.66 -13.29 1.56
C VAL A 170 9.69 -12.84 0.10
N LYS A 171 9.96 -13.79 -0.81
CA LYS A 171 9.77 -13.60 -2.26
C LYS A 171 8.44 -14.24 -2.64
N LEU A 172 7.48 -13.43 -3.02
CA LEU A 172 6.19 -13.88 -3.54
C LEU A 172 6.25 -13.82 -5.07
N GLN A 173 5.93 -14.92 -5.73
CA GLN A 173 5.89 -15.01 -7.18
C GLN A 173 4.46 -15.05 -7.66
N ASN A 174 4.19 -14.38 -8.78
CA ASN A 174 2.90 -14.39 -9.46
C ASN A 174 1.74 -13.89 -8.57
N VAL A 175 1.98 -12.83 -7.80
CA VAL A 175 0.97 -12.08 -7.05
C VAL A 175 0.14 -11.28 -8.04
N LEU A 176 -1.18 -11.41 -8.02
CA LEU A 176 -2.06 -10.57 -8.83
C LEU A 176 -2.28 -9.23 -8.11
N CYS A 177 -1.93 -8.11 -8.74
CA CYS A 177 -2.17 -6.77 -8.22
C CYS A 177 -3.44 -6.19 -8.85
N GLN A 178 -4.29 -5.61 -8.03
CA GLN A 178 -5.55 -5.02 -8.44
C GLN A 178 -5.81 -3.69 -7.73
N VAL A 179 -6.68 -2.89 -8.32
CA VAL A 179 -7.22 -1.67 -7.73
C VAL A 179 -8.72 -1.82 -7.51
N ASP A 180 -9.19 -1.44 -6.33
CA ASP A 180 -10.62 -1.23 -6.08
C ASP A 180 -10.82 0.08 -5.30
N ALA A 181 -11.77 0.91 -5.74
CA ALA A 181 -12.06 2.22 -5.15
C ALA A 181 -10.80 3.09 -4.91
N GLY A 182 -9.80 2.99 -5.81
CA GLY A 182 -8.52 3.70 -5.71
C GLY A 182 -7.51 3.09 -4.73
N LEU A 183 -7.78 1.95 -4.12
CA LEU A 183 -6.89 1.25 -3.19
C LEU A 183 -6.25 0.04 -3.88
N TRP A 184 -4.92 -0.06 -3.73
CA TRP A 184 -4.18 -1.22 -4.20
C TRP A 184 -4.29 -2.40 -3.24
N PHE A 185 -4.52 -3.58 -3.80
CA PHE A 185 -4.41 -4.85 -3.09
C PHE A 185 -3.79 -5.94 -3.96
N GLY A 186 -3.25 -6.95 -3.30
CA GLY A 186 -2.73 -8.15 -3.93
C GLY A 186 -3.65 -9.34 -3.68
N VAL A 187 -3.58 -10.33 -4.56
CA VAL A 187 -4.25 -11.63 -4.38
C VAL A 187 -3.23 -12.74 -4.59
N LEU A 188 -3.06 -13.58 -3.57
CA LEU A 188 -2.33 -14.84 -3.70
C LEU A 188 -3.30 -15.88 -4.23
N THR A 189 -2.97 -16.47 -5.37
CA THR A 189 -3.80 -17.46 -6.07
C THR A 189 -3.11 -18.83 -6.08
N HIS A 190 -3.76 -19.87 -6.59
CA HIS A 190 -3.15 -21.19 -6.75
C HIS A 190 -1.88 -21.21 -7.64
N PHE A 191 -1.64 -20.15 -8.41
CA PHE A 191 -0.40 -19.98 -9.18
C PHE A 191 0.73 -19.29 -8.40
N THR A 192 0.43 -18.76 -7.22
CA THR A 192 1.40 -18.03 -6.41
C THR A 192 2.38 -19.01 -5.77
N ARG A 193 3.66 -18.65 -5.76
CA ARG A 193 4.70 -19.41 -5.06
C ARG A 193 5.39 -18.53 -4.05
N LEU A 194 5.61 -19.07 -2.86
CA LEU A 194 6.36 -18.42 -1.79
C LEU A 194 7.76 -19.01 -1.72
N ARG A 195 8.77 -18.14 -1.66
CA ARG A 195 10.15 -18.53 -1.39
C ARG A 195 10.66 -17.75 -0.19
N TYR A 196 11.15 -18.47 0.82
CA TYR A 196 11.90 -17.86 1.90
C TYR A 196 13.23 -17.33 1.41
N VAL A 197 13.62 -16.21 2.00
CA VAL A 197 14.83 -15.52 1.60
C VAL A 197 15.79 -15.49 2.79
N PRO A 198 17.07 -15.90 2.61
CA PRO A 198 18.08 -15.70 3.63
C PRO A 198 18.24 -14.21 3.95
N THR A 199 18.59 -13.88 5.20
CA THR A 199 18.79 -12.48 5.63
C THR A 199 19.82 -11.72 4.78
N ASN A 200 20.78 -12.43 4.18
CA ASN A 200 21.87 -11.86 3.39
C ASN A 200 21.58 -11.84 1.87
N ASP A 201 20.31 -11.97 1.46
CA ASP A 201 19.96 -11.84 0.06
C ASP A 201 20.11 -10.39 -0.41
N ASN A 202 20.92 -10.20 -1.46
CA ASN A 202 21.29 -8.88 -1.96
C ASN A 202 20.08 -8.00 -2.28
N LEU A 203 18.98 -8.58 -2.79
CA LEU A 203 17.77 -7.81 -3.14
C LEU A 203 17.09 -7.22 -1.90
N ILE A 204 17.08 -7.96 -0.79
CA ILE A 204 16.50 -7.48 0.47
C ILE A 204 17.39 -6.42 1.10
N VAL A 205 18.71 -6.65 1.10
CA VAL A 205 19.68 -5.69 1.62
C VAL A 205 19.58 -4.36 0.86
N GLU A 206 19.41 -4.42 -0.47
CA GLU A 206 19.18 -3.25 -1.30
C GLU A 206 17.87 -2.54 -0.96
N ARG A 207 16.74 -3.26 -0.86
CA ARG A 207 15.44 -2.66 -0.49
C ARG A 207 15.47 -2.01 0.90
N GLN A 208 16.10 -2.65 1.88
CA GLN A 208 16.27 -2.08 3.21
C GLN A 208 17.15 -0.83 3.17
N ARG A 209 18.28 -0.87 2.46
CA ARG A 209 19.16 0.29 2.30
C ARG A 209 18.44 1.47 1.65
N SER A 210 17.69 1.25 0.57
CA SER A 210 16.95 2.32 -0.10
C SER A 210 15.88 2.95 0.81
N TYR A 211 15.27 2.16 1.68
CA TYR A 211 14.37 2.69 2.70
C TYR A 211 15.11 3.53 3.75
N ASP A 212 16.23 3.04 4.28
CA ASP A 212 17.03 3.75 5.27
C ASP A 212 17.61 5.07 4.69
N GLU A 213 18.01 5.04 3.41
CA GLU A 213 18.40 6.24 2.65
C GLU A 213 17.23 7.22 2.50
N ARG A 214 16.02 6.74 2.15
CA ARG A 214 14.84 7.61 2.10
C ARG A 214 14.61 8.30 3.43
N LEU A 215 14.73 7.59 4.55
CA LEU A 215 14.50 8.15 5.89
C LEU A 215 15.49 9.25 6.29
N SER A 216 16.70 9.27 5.72
CA SER A 216 17.70 10.30 6.03
C SER A 216 17.49 11.60 5.24
N TRP A 217 16.57 11.61 4.27
CA TRP A 217 16.28 12.79 3.46
C TRP A 217 15.30 13.74 4.16
N GLU A 218 15.51 15.04 3.98
CA GLU A 218 14.68 16.11 4.54
C GLU A 218 13.20 15.98 4.13
N HIS A 219 12.96 15.55 2.89
CA HIS A 219 11.63 15.39 2.31
C HIS A 219 11.15 13.92 2.32
N SER A 220 11.70 13.08 3.21
CA SER A 220 11.46 11.63 3.26
C SER A 220 10.00 11.21 3.34
N ARG A 221 9.16 12.05 3.96
CA ARG A 221 7.73 11.85 4.19
C ARG A 221 6.84 12.33 3.05
N MET A 222 7.39 13.00 2.04
CA MET A 222 6.62 13.34 0.85
C MET A 222 6.36 12.07 0.01
N PRO A 223 5.15 11.94 -0.59
CA PRO A 223 4.85 10.87 -1.54
C PRO A 223 5.83 10.88 -2.71
N TYR A 224 6.37 9.72 -3.10
CA TYR A 224 7.28 9.61 -4.24
C TYR A 224 6.69 10.19 -5.54
N TRP A 225 5.37 10.07 -5.71
CA TRP A 225 4.63 10.46 -6.92
C TRP A 225 4.26 11.94 -7.01
N CYS A 226 4.67 12.76 -6.04
CA CYS A 226 4.56 14.20 -6.15
C CYS A 226 5.79 14.84 -6.81
N PHE A 227 6.79 14.07 -7.26
CA PHE A 227 8.00 14.60 -7.87
C PHE A 227 7.71 15.25 -9.26
N PRO A 228 8.34 16.39 -9.60
CA PRO A 228 9.33 17.13 -8.81
C PRO A 228 8.72 17.97 -7.69
N TRP A 229 7.46 18.39 -7.81
CA TRP A 229 6.78 19.24 -6.82
C TRP A 229 5.28 18.95 -6.73
N THR A 230 4.71 19.24 -5.57
CA THR A 230 3.25 19.22 -5.37
C THR A 230 2.56 20.20 -6.30
N SER A 231 1.28 19.96 -6.56
CA SER A 231 0.45 20.86 -7.37
C SER A 231 0.18 22.18 -6.66
N GLU A 232 0.21 23.28 -7.40
CA GLU A 232 -0.17 24.65 -6.97
C GLU A 232 -1.70 24.82 -6.84
N VAL A 233 -2.42 23.74 -6.52
CA VAL A 233 -3.88 23.79 -6.30
C VAL A 233 -4.19 24.35 -4.93
N THR A 234 -3.27 24.23 -3.99
CA THR A 234 -3.44 24.66 -2.60
C THR A 234 -2.23 25.41 -2.11
N ASP A 235 -2.48 26.48 -1.36
CA ASP A 235 -1.49 27.20 -0.58
C ASP A 235 -1.74 26.94 0.92
N ILE A 236 -0.66 26.86 1.70
CA ILE A 236 -0.73 26.73 3.15
C ILE A 236 -0.20 28.00 3.82
N ASP A 237 -0.97 28.55 4.74
CA ASP A 237 -0.62 29.77 5.48
C ASP A 237 0.08 29.46 6.82
N TYR A 238 0.19 28.17 7.18
CA TYR A 238 0.73 27.77 8.47
C TYR A 238 2.25 27.94 8.54
N SER A 239 2.67 28.94 9.32
CA SER A 239 4.01 29.50 9.39
C SER A 239 5.03 28.72 10.21
N GLU A 240 4.68 27.59 10.83
CA GLU A 240 5.70 26.77 11.51
C GLU A 240 6.50 25.99 10.46
N ASP A 241 7.83 26.12 10.45
CA ASP A 241 8.78 25.43 9.55
C ASP A 241 8.87 23.90 9.79
N GLY A 242 7.81 23.28 10.31
CA GLY A 242 7.74 21.84 10.53
C GLY A 242 7.76 21.04 9.23
N PRO A 243 8.43 19.87 9.20
CA PRO A 243 8.50 19.02 8.01
C PRO A 243 7.13 18.43 7.66
N PHE A 244 6.99 18.01 6.40
CA PHE A 244 5.85 17.19 6.00
C PHE A 244 5.86 15.86 6.76
N VAL A 245 4.68 15.34 7.06
CA VAL A 245 4.46 14.02 7.63
C VAL A 245 3.48 13.22 6.76
N THR A 246 3.50 11.89 6.91
CA THR A 246 2.54 11.03 6.23
C THR A 246 1.23 10.94 7.01
N LEU A 247 0.15 10.51 6.37
CA LEU A 247 -1.10 10.19 7.04
C LEU A 247 -0.94 9.03 8.02
N LYS A 248 0.03 8.14 7.79
CA LYS A 248 0.42 7.14 8.77
C LYS A 248 0.96 7.76 10.04
N ASP A 249 1.89 8.71 9.94
CA ASP A 249 2.41 9.45 11.09
C ASP A 249 1.28 10.16 11.85
N VAL A 250 0.31 10.74 11.15
CA VAL A 250 -0.88 11.38 11.73
C VAL A 250 -1.75 10.40 12.54
N LEU A 251 -2.04 9.22 11.97
CA LEU A 251 -2.82 8.17 12.61
C LEU A 251 -2.11 7.60 13.85
N THR A 252 -0.79 7.42 13.77
CA THR A 252 0.00 6.80 14.84
C THR A 252 0.64 7.81 15.81
N HIS A 253 0.34 9.11 15.66
CA HIS A 253 0.92 10.16 16.48
C HIS A 253 0.67 9.90 17.98
N SER A 254 1.68 10.15 18.82
CA SER A 254 1.63 9.86 20.25
C SER A 254 0.64 10.73 21.02
N GLN A 255 0.37 11.95 20.53
CA GLN A 255 -0.62 12.85 21.09
C GLN A 255 -1.97 12.74 20.37
N VAL A 256 -3.06 12.81 21.12
CA VAL A 256 -4.43 12.82 20.55
C VAL A 256 -4.68 14.08 19.74
N THR A 257 -4.18 15.22 20.23
CA THR A 257 -4.33 16.53 19.60
C THR A 257 -2.98 17.04 19.14
N ALA A 258 -2.85 17.29 17.85
CA ALA A 258 -1.61 17.76 17.23
C ALA A 258 -1.93 18.38 15.86
N LYS A 259 -1.00 19.21 15.36
CA LYS A 259 -1.04 19.84 14.04
C LYS A 259 0.03 19.25 13.14
N PHE A 260 -0.26 19.17 11.85
CA PHE A 260 0.55 18.47 10.86
C PHE A 260 0.52 19.20 9.52
N LYS A 261 1.61 19.10 8.76
CA LYS A 261 1.65 19.42 7.32
C LYS A 261 1.73 18.12 6.54
N CYS A 262 0.84 17.91 5.57
CA CYS A 262 0.76 16.69 4.79
C CYS A 262 0.72 17.01 3.29
N VAL A 263 1.22 16.08 2.48
CA VAL A 263 1.00 16.06 1.04
C VAL A 263 0.06 14.91 0.73
N VAL A 264 -1.12 15.23 0.21
CA VAL A 264 -2.23 14.27 0.06
C VAL A 264 -2.94 14.44 -1.28
N ARG A 265 -3.77 13.47 -1.63
CA ARG A 265 -4.80 13.55 -2.66
C ARG A 265 -6.16 13.69 -2.00
N VAL A 266 -7.02 14.57 -2.51
CA VAL A 266 -8.43 14.64 -2.08
C VAL A 266 -9.23 13.71 -2.98
N VAL A 267 -9.63 12.55 -2.47
CA VAL A 267 -10.25 11.49 -3.29
C VAL A 267 -11.77 11.52 -3.25
N ALA A 268 -12.40 12.14 -2.25
CA ALA A 268 -13.85 12.31 -2.14
C ALA A 268 -14.22 13.54 -1.29
N ALA A 269 -15.44 14.03 -1.46
CA ALA A 269 -16.02 15.12 -0.67
C ALA A 269 -17.49 14.80 -0.33
N LEU A 270 -17.88 14.99 0.93
CA LEU A 270 -19.25 14.84 1.40
C LEU A 270 -19.71 16.12 2.14
N PRO A 271 -20.82 16.76 1.74
CA PRO A 271 -21.60 16.44 0.53
C PRO A 271 -20.77 16.66 -0.74
N TRP A 272 -21.17 16.03 -1.85
CA TRP A 272 -20.44 16.10 -3.13
C TRP A 272 -20.87 17.29 -4.00
N ARG A 273 -22.09 17.80 -3.75
CA ARG A 273 -22.65 18.99 -4.42
C ARG A 273 -22.19 20.25 -3.70
N SER A 274 -21.66 21.20 -4.46
CA SER A 274 -21.14 22.47 -3.93
C SER A 274 -22.23 23.34 -3.31
N GLU A 275 -23.45 23.18 -3.77
CA GLU A 275 -24.68 23.80 -3.25
C GLU A 275 -24.93 23.44 -1.79
N ASP A 276 -24.53 22.23 -1.38
CA ASP A 276 -24.83 21.66 -0.06
C ASP A 276 -23.66 21.83 0.94
N PHE A 277 -22.58 22.50 0.54
CA PHE A 277 -21.38 22.67 1.37
C PHE A 277 -21.64 23.48 2.64
N CYS A 278 -22.63 24.36 2.61
CA CYS A 278 -23.02 25.18 3.75
C CYS A 278 -24.24 24.58 4.45
N SER A 279 -24.18 24.54 5.78
CA SER A 279 -25.35 24.27 6.62
C SER A 279 -26.44 25.34 6.42
N PRO A 280 -27.70 25.08 6.84
CA PRO A 280 -28.75 26.11 6.81
C PRO A 280 -28.42 27.40 7.57
N LEU A 281 -27.47 27.33 8.51
CA LEU A 281 -26.96 28.48 9.26
C LEU A 281 -25.85 29.25 8.52
N GLY A 282 -25.52 28.86 7.30
CA GLY A 282 -24.49 29.47 6.45
C GLY A 282 -23.08 28.93 6.66
N ASN A 283 -22.81 28.17 7.72
CA ASN A 283 -21.46 27.67 8.00
C ASN A 283 -21.08 26.50 7.08
N TYR A 284 -19.86 26.50 6.55
CA TYR A 284 -19.29 25.34 5.86
C TYR A 284 -19.30 24.09 6.75
N ARG A 285 -19.69 22.96 6.17
CA ARG A 285 -19.70 21.64 6.79
C ARG A 285 -19.43 20.55 5.75
N ILE A 286 -18.15 20.32 5.48
CA ILE A 286 -17.71 19.35 4.48
C ILE A 286 -16.81 18.32 5.15
N ARG A 287 -16.88 17.07 4.72
CA ARG A 287 -15.95 16.00 5.04
C ARG A 287 -15.21 15.61 3.77
N LEU A 288 -13.91 15.84 3.74
CA LEU A 288 -13.03 15.41 2.67
C LEU A 288 -12.41 14.05 3.03
N THR A 289 -12.21 13.21 2.03
CA THR A 289 -11.43 11.99 2.16
C THR A 289 -10.06 12.23 1.58
N LEU A 290 -9.05 12.16 2.43
CA LEU A 290 -7.66 12.43 2.10
C LEU A 290 -6.90 11.12 1.99
N GLU A 291 -5.97 11.05 1.05
CA GLU A 291 -5.14 9.87 0.83
C GLU A 291 -3.68 10.26 0.60
N ASP A 292 -2.77 9.48 1.14
CA ASP A 292 -1.38 9.42 0.71
C ASP A 292 -0.98 7.94 0.48
N PRO A 293 0.27 7.63 0.09
CA PRO A 293 0.66 6.24 -0.14
C PRO A 293 0.53 5.33 1.08
N THR A 294 0.35 5.88 2.29
CA THR A 294 0.43 5.17 3.57
C THR A 294 -0.94 4.93 4.20
N ALA A 295 -1.92 5.82 3.99
CA ALA A 295 -3.27 5.70 4.53
C ALA A 295 -4.31 6.57 3.78
N ARG A 296 -5.58 6.33 4.09
CA ARG A 296 -6.70 7.20 3.73
C ARG A 296 -7.47 7.56 5.01
N ILE A 297 -7.85 8.82 5.18
CA ILE A 297 -8.57 9.32 6.36
C ILE A 297 -9.70 10.27 5.95
N HIS A 298 -10.64 10.49 6.86
CA HIS A 298 -11.57 11.61 6.75
C HIS A 298 -11.04 12.84 7.49
N ALA A 299 -11.19 14.00 6.87
CA ALA A 299 -10.89 15.29 7.47
C ALA A 299 -12.04 16.28 7.22
N PHE A 300 -12.44 16.99 8.27
CA PHE A 300 -13.53 17.96 8.19
C PHE A 300 -13.02 19.35 7.78
N VAL A 301 -13.85 20.07 7.05
CA VAL A 301 -13.72 21.50 6.76
C VAL A 301 -14.97 22.15 7.32
N TYR A 302 -14.79 22.97 8.36
CA TYR A 302 -15.91 23.48 9.16
C TYR A 302 -15.75 24.98 9.44
N ALA A 303 -16.84 25.73 9.34
CA ALA A 303 -16.93 27.16 9.65
C ALA A 303 -15.77 27.97 9.03
N GLU A 304 -15.00 28.69 9.85
CA GLU A 304 -13.90 29.58 9.41
C GLU A 304 -12.82 28.87 8.57
N ASP A 305 -12.61 27.57 8.78
CA ASP A 305 -11.62 26.80 8.02
C ASP A 305 -12.12 26.58 6.58
N GLY A 306 -13.44 26.52 6.36
CA GLY A 306 -14.03 26.50 5.03
C GLY A 306 -13.97 27.85 4.34
N GLU A 307 -14.22 28.94 5.09
CA GLU A 307 -14.04 30.30 4.55
C GLU A 307 -12.60 30.51 4.10
N LYS A 308 -11.62 30.07 4.89
CA LYS A 308 -10.22 30.14 4.50
C LYS A 308 -9.92 29.26 3.28
N LEU A 309 -10.42 28.02 3.25
CA LEU A 309 -10.21 27.09 2.16
C LEU A 309 -10.71 27.61 0.82
N PHE A 310 -11.92 28.19 0.80
CA PHE A 310 -12.55 28.65 -0.44
C PHE A 310 -12.31 30.14 -0.75
N GLY A 311 -11.80 30.91 0.20
CA GLY A 311 -11.61 32.36 0.06
C GLY A 311 -12.91 33.15 0.30
N GLY A 312 -13.66 32.81 1.34
CA GLY A 312 -14.96 33.36 1.71
C GLY A 312 -16.12 32.48 1.27
N TYR A 313 -17.21 33.09 0.81
CA TYR A 313 -18.42 32.43 0.30
C TYR A 313 -18.62 32.78 -1.18
N PRO A 314 -17.79 32.24 -2.09
CA PRO A 314 -17.94 32.54 -3.51
C PRO A 314 -19.18 31.86 -4.09
N PHE A 315 -19.58 32.28 -5.29
CA PHE A 315 -20.70 31.65 -6.01
C PHE A 315 -20.46 30.14 -6.21
N VAL A 316 -21.55 29.37 -6.28
CA VAL A 316 -21.54 27.90 -6.41
C VAL A 316 -20.65 27.42 -7.55
N ASP A 317 -20.65 28.09 -8.71
CA ASP A 317 -19.81 27.71 -9.85
C ASP A 317 -18.30 27.85 -9.56
N VAL A 318 -17.91 28.78 -8.69
CA VAL A 318 -16.52 28.93 -8.23
C VAL A 318 -16.18 27.81 -7.26
N LEU A 319 -17.07 27.50 -6.30
CA LEU A 319 -16.90 26.37 -5.37
C LEU A 319 -16.74 25.05 -6.13
N LYS A 320 -17.59 24.84 -7.13
CA LYS A 320 -17.59 23.67 -8.00
C LYS A 320 -16.27 23.54 -8.76
N ARG A 321 -15.76 24.62 -9.36
CA ARG A 321 -14.45 24.60 -10.02
C ARG A 321 -13.31 24.28 -9.06
N LYS A 322 -13.31 24.89 -7.85
CA LYS A 322 -12.30 24.65 -6.82
C LYS A 322 -12.30 23.20 -6.34
N ILE A 323 -13.46 22.63 -6.02
CA ILE A 323 -13.53 21.25 -5.56
C ILE A 323 -13.23 20.25 -6.68
N ASN A 324 -13.66 20.50 -7.92
CA ASN A 324 -13.34 19.65 -9.06
C ASN A 324 -11.83 19.60 -9.33
N LYS A 325 -11.14 20.73 -9.15
CA LYS A 325 -9.67 20.82 -9.24
C LYS A 325 -9.00 19.95 -8.17
N LEU A 326 -9.49 19.99 -6.91
CA LEU A 326 -9.01 19.12 -5.83
C LEU A 326 -9.29 17.63 -6.08
N LEU A 327 -10.48 17.32 -6.59
CA LEU A 327 -10.93 15.95 -6.85
C LEU A 327 -10.37 15.37 -8.15
N GLY A 328 -9.62 16.16 -8.93
CA GLY A 328 -9.02 15.74 -10.20
C GLY A 328 -10.06 15.32 -11.25
N VAL A 329 -11.19 16.02 -11.30
CA VAL A 329 -12.23 15.81 -12.32
C VAL A 329 -11.70 16.24 -13.68
N ALA A 330 -11.82 15.38 -14.69
CA ALA A 330 -11.37 15.69 -16.04
C ALA A 330 -12.30 16.73 -16.70
N VAL A 331 -11.71 17.76 -17.28
CA VAL A 331 -12.43 18.87 -17.93
C VAL A 331 -11.90 19.04 -19.36
N SER A 332 -12.81 19.17 -20.33
CA SER A 332 -12.53 19.54 -21.72
C SER A 332 -13.35 20.79 -22.06
N ASP A 333 -12.71 21.84 -22.59
CA ASP A 333 -13.37 23.10 -22.97
C ASP A 333 -14.23 23.73 -21.84
N GLY A 334 -13.78 23.58 -20.59
CA GLY A 334 -14.49 24.08 -19.41
C GLY A 334 -15.67 23.23 -18.95
N GLN A 335 -15.95 22.10 -19.62
CA GLN A 335 -17.00 21.16 -19.25
C GLN A 335 -16.43 19.84 -18.71
N GLU A 336 -17.09 19.30 -17.69
CA GLU A 336 -16.74 17.99 -17.12
C GLU A 336 -16.92 16.88 -18.16
N ILE A 337 -15.89 16.05 -18.30
CA ILE A 337 -15.98 14.85 -19.14
C ILE A 337 -16.76 13.80 -18.36
N LYS A 338 -17.97 13.50 -18.82
CA LYS A 338 -18.82 12.47 -18.22
C LYS A 338 -18.10 11.12 -18.19
N ASP A 339 -18.23 10.42 -17.07
CA ASP A 339 -17.69 9.07 -16.85
C ASP A 339 -16.16 8.95 -16.95
N ALA A 340 -15.43 10.06 -17.05
CA ALA A 340 -13.97 10.03 -16.99
C ALA A 340 -13.48 9.70 -15.57
N PRO A 341 -12.48 8.82 -15.42
CA PRO A 341 -11.92 8.52 -14.11
C PRO A 341 -11.22 9.74 -13.54
N ARG A 342 -11.43 9.99 -12.25
CA ARG A 342 -10.81 11.11 -11.54
C ARG A 342 -9.36 10.80 -11.20
N ASN A 343 -8.49 11.79 -11.33
CA ASN A 343 -7.09 11.69 -10.95
C ASN A 343 -6.69 12.89 -10.08
N PRO A 344 -6.99 12.85 -8.77
CA PRO A 344 -6.69 13.96 -7.87
C PRO A 344 -5.19 14.32 -7.88
N PRO A 345 -4.84 15.62 -7.93
CA PRO A 345 -3.46 16.05 -7.80
C PRO A 345 -2.92 15.82 -6.37
N TRP A 346 -1.60 15.78 -6.24
CA TRP A 346 -0.92 15.87 -4.95
C TRP A 346 -0.92 17.32 -4.46
N VAL A 347 -1.59 17.58 -3.35
CA VAL A 347 -1.79 18.92 -2.77
C VAL A 347 -1.25 18.98 -1.35
N GLN A 348 -0.89 20.18 -0.91
CA GLN A 348 -0.43 20.43 0.45
C GLN A 348 -1.63 20.80 1.32
N CYS A 349 -1.67 20.32 2.57
CA CYS A 349 -2.66 20.77 3.52
C CYS A 349 -2.13 20.73 4.96
N CYS A 350 -2.71 21.57 5.80
CA CYS A 350 -2.51 21.50 7.23
C CYS A 350 -3.68 20.75 7.90
N LEU A 351 -3.35 19.77 8.73
CA LEU A 351 -4.30 18.94 9.45
C LEU A 351 -4.12 19.13 10.95
N LYS A 352 -5.22 19.33 11.67
CA LYS A 352 -5.24 19.28 13.13
C LYS A 352 -6.11 18.13 13.60
N SER A 353 -5.64 17.40 14.60
CA SER A 353 -6.41 16.35 15.26
C SER A 353 -7.08 16.88 16.53
N TYR A 354 -8.30 16.42 16.77
CA TYR A 354 -9.12 16.76 17.93
C TYR A 354 -9.98 15.55 18.32
N TYR A 355 -10.59 15.56 19.49
CA TYR A 355 -11.51 14.51 19.93
C TYR A 355 -12.84 15.15 20.31
N ILE A 356 -13.94 14.42 20.12
CA ILE A 356 -15.29 14.93 20.41
C ILE A 356 -15.87 14.35 21.71
N ASP A 357 -15.33 13.24 22.21
CA ASP A 357 -15.70 12.61 23.47
C ASP A 357 -14.51 12.57 24.42
N ARG A 358 -14.67 13.16 25.61
CA ARG A 358 -13.66 13.16 26.68
C ARG A 358 -13.48 11.79 27.33
N ASN A 359 -14.50 10.93 27.27
CA ASN A 359 -14.45 9.59 27.83
C ASN A 359 -13.77 8.59 26.88
N ASP A 360 -13.74 8.90 25.59
CA ASP A 360 -13.04 8.11 24.57
C ASP A 360 -12.23 9.03 23.64
N ILE A 361 -11.15 9.57 24.17
CA ILE A 361 -10.31 10.55 23.45
C ILE A 361 -9.67 9.96 22.19
N TRP A 362 -9.42 8.65 22.14
CA TRP A 362 -8.77 8.00 21.00
C TRP A 362 -9.78 7.49 19.97
N GLY A 363 -10.87 6.86 20.38
CA GLY A 363 -11.90 6.37 19.47
C GLY A 363 -12.76 7.49 18.88
N SER A 364 -12.89 8.62 19.58
CA SER A 364 -13.56 9.83 19.08
C SER A 364 -12.64 10.82 18.37
N ARG A 365 -11.38 10.44 18.11
CA ARG A 365 -10.40 11.29 17.44
C ARG A 365 -10.81 11.54 15.98
N GLN A 366 -10.81 12.81 15.59
CA GLN A 366 -11.14 13.30 14.26
C GLN A 366 -10.07 14.27 13.75
N TYR A 367 -10.12 14.57 12.46
CA TYR A 367 -9.18 15.44 11.78
C TYR A 367 -9.91 16.61 11.13
N ARG A 368 -9.30 17.79 11.14
CA ARG A 368 -9.82 19.01 10.52
C ARG A 368 -8.74 19.65 9.68
N ILE A 369 -9.08 20.05 8.46
CA ILE A 369 -8.22 20.91 7.64
C ILE A 369 -8.30 22.31 8.22
N PHE A 370 -7.16 22.98 8.31
CA PHE A 370 -7.05 24.36 8.73
C PHE A 370 -5.93 25.03 7.94
N ASP A 371 -5.84 26.36 7.98
CA ASP A 371 -4.73 27.14 7.38
C ASP A 371 -4.31 26.72 5.96
N THR A 372 -5.29 26.24 5.17
CA THR A 372 -5.11 25.77 3.79
C THR A 372 -6.10 26.52 2.91
N LYS A 373 -5.67 26.96 1.73
CA LYS A 373 -6.47 27.71 0.76
C LYS A 373 -6.35 27.06 -0.61
N ILE A 374 -7.45 26.98 -1.36
CA ILE A 374 -7.43 26.50 -2.75
C ILE A 374 -7.10 27.69 -3.67
N SER A 375 -6.00 27.55 -4.42
CA SER A 375 -5.47 28.52 -5.38
C SER A 375 -6.25 28.45 -6.70
N GLY A 376 -6.68 29.61 -7.19
CA GLY A 376 -7.56 29.76 -8.36
C GLY A 376 -9.00 30.02 -7.93
#